data_AF-A0A7Y1VIX6-F1
#
_entry.id   AF-A0A7Y1VIX6-F1
#
_cell.length_a   1.000
_cell.length_b   1.000
_cell.length_c   1.000
_cell.angle_alpha   90.00
_cell.angle_beta   90.00
_cell.angle_gamma   90.00
#
_symmetry.space_group_name_H-M   'P 1'
#
loop_
_entity.id
_entity.type
_entity.pdbx_description
1 polymer ?
#
loop_
_entity_poly.entity_id
_entity_poly.type
_entity_poly.pdbx_seq_one_letter_code
_entity_poly.pdbx_strand_id
1 'polypeptide(L)'
;AAAVTATKPEVAYISKTDAAMYVLRILALDSGETIGSVRIEGEPLSLDYDGQFAVIAIRSADGVRSTVIDMDSYAKREFNGLASLVRVPITRDG
;
A
#
# COMPACT_ATOMS: atom_id res chain seq x y z
N ALA A 1 24.38 -17.21 -10.10
CA ALA A 1 24.07 -15.80 -9.77
C ALA A 1 22.56 -15.67 -9.70
N ALA A 2 22.00 -15.28 -8.55
CA ALA A 2 20.58 -14.96 -8.47
C ALA A 2 20.34 -13.69 -9.30
N ALA A 3 19.41 -13.73 -10.25
CA ALA A 3 18.98 -12.55 -10.95
C ALA A 3 18.34 -11.63 -9.91
N VAL A 4 18.99 -10.49 -9.61
CA VAL A 4 18.30 -9.38 -8.98
C VAL A 4 17.37 -8.84 -10.07
N THR A 5 16.12 -9.29 -10.06
CA THR A 5 15.08 -8.66 -10.87
C THR A 5 14.98 -7.23 -10.36
N ALA A 6 15.55 -6.28 -11.09
CA ALA A 6 15.40 -4.88 -10.76
C ALA A 6 13.91 -4.57 -10.81
N THR A 7 13.29 -4.40 -9.64
CA THR A 7 11.94 -3.85 -9.54
C THR A 7 11.99 -2.49 -10.21
N LYS A 8 11.09 -2.26 -11.17
CA LYS A 8 10.99 -0.95 -11.82
C LYS A 8 10.78 0.11 -10.73
N PRO A 9 11.37 1.31 -10.86
CA PRO A 9 11.11 2.37 -9.90
C PRO A 9 9.61 2.70 -9.93
N GLU A 10 8.99 2.79 -8.76
CA GLU A 10 7.56 3.00 -8.59
C GLU A 10 7.29 4.11 -7.58
N VAL A 11 6.14 4.78 -7.75
CA VAL A 11 5.64 5.74 -6.77
C VAL A 11 4.19 5.44 -6.43
N ALA A 12 3.89 5.49 -5.14
CA ALA A 12 2.55 5.34 -4.61
C ALA A 12 2.02 6.71 -4.14
N TYR A 13 0.79 7.06 -4.53
CA TYR A 13 0.12 8.24 -4.00
C TYR A 13 -1.38 8.01 -3.87
N ILE A 14 -2.02 8.81 -3.01
CA ILE A 14 -3.47 8.78 -2.83
C ILE A 14 -4.09 9.99 -3.52
N SER A 15 -5.05 9.75 -4.39
CA SER A 15 -5.89 10.78 -5.01
C SER A 15 -7.32 10.69 -4.50
N LYS A 16 -7.96 11.84 -4.25
CA LYS A 16 -9.38 11.92 -3.91
C LYS A 16 -10.23 11.83 -5.18
N THR A 17 -11.27 10.98 -5.19
CA THR A 17 -12.16 10.82 -6.35
C THR A 17 -13.52 11.48 -6.15
N ASP A 18 -14.07 11.44 -4.93
CA ASP A 18 -15.32 12.11 -4.57
C ASP A 18 -15.30 12.55 -3.09
N ALA A 19 -16.46 12.88 -2.50
CA ALA A 19 -16.55 13.40 -1.14
C ALA A 19 -15.92 12.49 -0.07
N ALA A 20 -15.99 11.16 -0.24
CA ALA A 20 -15.55 10.17 0.75
C ALA A 20 -14.65 9.05 0.20
N MET A 21 -14.49 8.98 -1.13
CA MET A 21 -13.70 7.95 -1.78
C MET A 21 -12.34 8.47 -2.19
N TYR A 22 -11.34 7.67 -1.86
CA TYR A 22 -9.95 7.88 -2.24
C TYR A 22 -9.45 6.66 -3.00
N VAL A 23 -8.40 6.85 -3.79
CA VAL A 23 -7.76 5.79 -4.56
C VAL A 23 -6.26 5.87 -4.35
N LEU A 24 -5.67 4.80 -3.83
CA LEU A 24 -4.23 4.56 -3.93
C LEU A 24 -3.92 4.21 -5.38
N ARG A 25 -2.97 4.93 -5.97
CA ARG A 25 -2.43 4.67 -7.31
C ARG A 25 -0.96 4.35 -7.18
N ILE A 26 -0.54 3.31 -7.90
CA ILE A 26 0.87 2.97 -8.07
C ILE A 26 1.23 3.23 -9.53
N LEU A 27 2.27 4.02 -9.73
CA LEU A 27 2.76 4.40 -11.05
C LEU A 27 4.15 3.85 -11.24
N ALA A 28 4.42 3.36 -12.45
CA ALA A 28 5.79 3.17 -12.91
C ALA A 28 6.44 4.55 -13.08
N LEU A 29 7.52 4.81 -12.35
CA LEU A 29 8.18 6.14 -12.32
C LEU A 29 8.67 6.55 -13.71
N ASP A 30 9.14 5.58 -14.50
CA ASP A 30 9.75 5.84 -15.81
C ASP A 30 8.73 6.28 -16.87
N SER A 31 7.48 5.81 -16.78
CA SER A 31 6.43 6.09 -17.77
C SER A 31 5.29 6.95 -17.24
N GLY A 32 5.14 7.06 -15.92
CA GLY A 32 3.97 7.64 -15.27
C GLY A 32 2.69 6.81 -15.45
N GLU A 33 2.79 5.60 -16.02
CA GLU A 33 1.65 4.72 -16.23
C GLU A 33 1.14 4.18 -14.90
N THR A 34 -0.17 4.18 -14.69
CA THR A 34 -0.78 3.52 -13.54
C THR A 34 -0.70 2.01 -13.73
N ILE A 35 0.09 1.35 -12.89
CA ILE A 35 0.26 -0.11 -12.89
C ILE A 35 -0.65 -0.81 -11.88
N GLY A 36 -1.18 -0.06 -10.91
CA GLY A 36 -2.10 -0.58 -9.90
C GLY A 36 -2.99 0.50 -9.31
N SER A 37 -4.21 0.11 -8.91
CA SER A 37 -5.09 1.02 -8.18
C SER A 37 -5.95 0.29 -7.15
N VAL A 38 -6.11 0.90 -5.99
CA VAL A 38 -6.90 0.35 -4.89
C VAL A 38 -7.82 1.42 -4.34
N ARG A 39 -9.13 1.13 -4.32
CA ARG A 39 -10.13 1.98 -3.66
C ARG A 39 -9.97 1.92 -2.15
N ILE A 40 -10.09 3.09 -1.54
CA ILE A 40 -10.01 3.34 -0.11
C ILE A 40 -11.27 4.11 0.28
N GLU A 41 -11.96 3.61 1.30
CA GLU A 41 -13.12 4.25 1.89
C GLU A 41 -12.66 5.03 3.13
N GLY A 42 -12.98 6.32 3.19
CA GLY A 42 -12.60 7.20 4.30
C GLY A 42 -11.38 8.07 4.02
N GLU A 43 -11.17 9.06 4.90
CA GLU A 43 -10.10 10.06 4.75
C GLU A 43 -8.73 9.45 5.13
N PRO A 44 -7.78 9.35 4.18
CA PRO A 44 -6.44 8.87 4.46
C PRO A 44 -5.66 9.90 5.30
N LEU A 45 -4.99 9.43 6.34
CA LEU A 45 -4.16 10.22 7.25
C LEU A 45 -2.67 10.06 6.93
N SER A 46 -2.26 8.87 6.48
CA SER A 46 -0.89 8.59 6.08
C SER A 46 -0.83 7.46 5.06
N LEU A 47 0.25 7.42 4.29
CA LEU A 47 0.63 6.35 3.38
C LEU A 47 2.09 6.00 3.65
N ASP A 48 2.35 4.73 3.87
CA ASP A 48 3.70 4.14 3.84
C ASP A 48 3.72 3.06 2.75
N TYR A 49 4.70 3.12 1.86
CA TYR A 49 4.85 2.19 0.74
C TYR A 49 6.30 1.76 0.59
N ASP A 50 6.54 0.45 0.60
CA ASP A 50 7.89 -0.12 0.58
C ASP A 50 8.21 -0.93 -0.69
N GLY A 51 7.37 -0.82 -1.73
CA GLY A 51 7.52 -1.55 -2.99
C GLY A 51 6.78 -2.89 -3.04
N GLN A 52 6.36 -3.44 -1.89
CA GLN A 52 5.60 -4.69 -1.84
C GLN A 52 4.31 -4.54 -1.04
N PHE A 53 4.36 -3.78 0.06
CA PHE A 53 3.21 -3.49 0.90
C PHE A 53 2.95 -2.00 0.96
N ALA A 54 1.66 -1.64 0.97
CA ALA A 54 1.20 -0.30 1.30
C ALA A 54 0.43 -0.34 2.62
N VAL A 55 0.78 0.52 3.56
CA VAL A 55 0.06 0.73 4.82
C VAL A 55 -0.59 2.10 4.78
N ILE A 56 -1.91 2.12 4.95
CA ILE A 56 -2.70 3.36 4.89
C ILE A 56 -3.44 3.51 6.21
N ALA A 57 -3.16 4.59 6.94
CA ALA A 57 -3.99 4.98 8.07
C ALA A 57 -5.18 5.78 7.54
N ILE A 58 -6.37 5.45 8.01
CA ILE A 58 -7.65 6.00 7.54
C ILE A 58 -8.44 6.47 8.76
N ARG A 59 -9.00 7.67 8.68
CA ARG A 59 -9.95 8.17 9.67
C ARG A 59 -11.26 7.43 9.53
N SER A 60 -11.72 6.84 10.63
CA SER A 60 -13.01 6.15 10.74
C SER A 60 -13.88 6.79 11.83
N ALA A 61 -15.16 6.41 11.87
CA ALA A 61 -16.12 6.93 12.84
C ALA A 61 -15.74 6.59 14.29
N ASP A 62 -15.06 5.46 14.50
CA ASP A 62 -14.62 4.94 15.80
C ASP A 62 -13.15 5.25 16.13
N GLY A 63 -12.45 6.03 15.28
CA GLY A 63 -11.06 6.43 15.50
C GLY A 63 -10.21 6.30 14.24
N VAL A 64 -9.06 5.63 14.36
CA VAL A 64 -8.15 5.37 13.24
C VAL A 64 -8.15 3.87 12.95
N ARG A 65 -8.25 3.52 11.68
CA ARG A 65 -8.04 2.16 11.18
C ARG A 65 -6.87 2.17 10.21
N SER A 66 -6.22 1.03 10.07
CA SER A 66 -5.17 0.87 9.07
C SER A 66 -5.52 -0.24 8.11
N THR A 67 -5.27 -0.03 6.82
CA THR A 67 -5.36 -1.06 5.79
C THR A 67 -3.95 -1.36 5.31
N VAL A 68 -3.55 -2.62 5.44
CA VAL A 68 -2.34 -3.16 4.82
C VAL A 68 -2.74 -3.81 3.51
N ILE A 69 -2.05 -3.45 2.44
CA ILE A 69 -2.30 -3.95 1.08
C ILE A 69 -1.03 -4.65 0.61
N ASP A 70 -1.15 -5.91 0.24
CA ASP A 70 -0.14 -6.65 -0.50
C ASP A 70 -0.27 -6.27 -1.99
N MET A 71 0.76 -5.66 -2.58
CA MET A 71 0.66 -5.12 -3.94
C MET A 71 0.81 -6.17 -5.03
N ASP A 72 1.38 -7.35 -4.72
CA ASP A 72 1.49 -8.46 -5.67
C ASP A 72 0.12 -9.11 -5.89
N SER A 73 -0.65 -9.26 -4.81
CA SER A 73 -1.95 -9.95 -4.81
C SER A 73 -3.16 -9.02 -4.71
N TYR A 74 -2.94 -7.73 -4.44
CA TYR A 74 -3.95 -6.74 -4.06
C TYR A 74 -4.78 -7.15 -2.82
N ALA A 75 -4.29 -8.10 -2.03
CA ALA A 75 -4.98 -8.55 -0.83
C ALA A 75 -4.96 -7.46 0.24
N LYS A 76 -6.13 -7.19 0.85
CA LYS A 76 -6.29 -6.20 1.91
C LYS A 76 -6.44 -6.86 3.27
N ARG A 77 -5.83 -6.26 4.29
CA ARG A 77 -6.04 -6.61 5.69
C ARG A 77 -6.27 -5.35 6.50
N GLU A 78 -7.35 -5.34 7.27
CA GLU A 78 -7.75 -4.21 8.09
C GLU A 78 -7.40 -4.44 9.55
N PHE A 79 -6.97 -3.36 10.21
CA PHE A 79 -6.57 -3.36 11.61
C PHE A 79 -7.22 -2.17 12.32
N ASN A 80 -7.67 -2.39 13.55
CA ASN A 80 -8.08 -1.30 14.42
C ASN A 80 -6.83 -0.61 14.97
N GLY A 81 -6.76 0.71 14.85
CA GLY A 81 -5.59 1.51 15.22
C GLY A 81 -4.56 1.68 14.11
N LEU A 82 -3.39 2.22 14.48
CA LEU A 82 -2.24 2.36 13.60
C LEU A 82 -1.53 1.02 13.45
N ALA A 83 -1.43 0.52 12.22
CA ALA A 83 -0.61 -0.63 11.91
C ALA A 83 0.83 -0.20 11.62
N SER A 84 1.78 -1.05 11.97
CA SER A 84 3.17 -0.94 11.55
C SER A 84 3.60 -2.25 10.93
N LEU A 85 4.34 -2.19 9.83
CA LEU A 85 4.87 -3.37 9.16
C LEU A 85 6.20 -3.77 9.81
N VAL A 86 6.28 -5.00 10.33
CA VAL A 86 7.53 -5.58 10.81
C VAL A 86 7.91 -6.70 9.87
N ARG A 87 9.01 -6.52 9.12
CA ARG A 87 9.56 -7.55 8.23
C ARG A 87 10.40 -8.52 9.05
N VAL A 88 9.92 -9.75 9.19
CA VAL A 88 10.67 -10.84 9.83
C VAL A 88 11.29 -11.71 8.72
N PRO A 89 12.62 -11.70 8.54
CA PRO A 89 13.26 -12.59 7.58
C PRO A 89 13.09 -14.04 8.06
N ILE A 90 12.50 -14.89 7.21
CA ILE A 90 12.37 -16.31 7.48
C ILE A 90 13.50 -17.03 6.76
N THR A 91 14.46 -17.57 7.50
CA THR A 91 15.41 -18.55 6.95
C THR A 91 14.73 -19.91 6.97
N ARG A 92 14.39 -20.46 5.81
CA ARG A 92 14.12 -21.91 5.73
C ARG A 92 15.47 -22.61 5.69
N ASP A 93 15.88 -23.16 6.83
CA ASP A 93 16.92 -24.19 6.81
C ASP A 93 16.35 -25.38 6.02
N GLY A 94 17.06 -25.76 4.95
CA GLY A 94 16.70 -26.86 4.06
C GLY A 94 16.85 -28.23 4.71
#